data_AF-A0A1I6GBQ5-F1
#
_entry.id   AF-A0A1I6GBQ5-F1
#
_cell.length_a   1.000
_cell.length_b   1.000
_cell.length_c   1.000
_cell.angle_alpha   90.00
_cell.angle_beta   90.00
_cell.angle_gamma   90.00
#
_symmetry.space_group_name_H-M   'P 1'
#
loop_
_entity.id
_entity.type
_entity.pdbx_description
1 polymer ?
#
loop_
_entity_poly.entity_id
_entity_poly.type
_entity_poly.pdbx_seq_one_letter_code
_entity_poly.pdbx_strand_id
1 'polypeptide(L)'
;MPVILRPLVLLILFCVTGCRPQGEEVADMEEMVLIPGGTFTMGGKSPQADPDELPRRQVQVADFLMDKTEVTNAQFLEFVEATGYITVAERDVDWDELRKQVPPGTPKPPDSVLRAGSLVFVPTTGPVDLRDYSQWWAWTIGANWRHPEGPGSDLENRMDHPVVHIALQDARAYAEWAGKRLPTEAEWEWAAMGGLDDPKYPWGNESIANATGKANFWQGNFPYQNSVADGYPRTAPVQSYPPNGYGLYDMAGNVWEWCQDKYRADAYRQKSSTAVLVNPQGPARAYDPLEPYAEKYVIRGGSFLCSESYCSGYRVARRMRSTPDSSFGHTGFRCVRDPGP
;
A
#
# COMPACT_ATOMS: atom_id res chain seq x y z
N MET A 1 63.14 44.46 -37.69
CA MET A 1 62.88 43.40 -36.70
C MET A 1 61.41 43.04 -36.77
N PRO A 2 61.05 41.76 -36.94
CA PRO A 2 59.75 41.31 -37.40
C PRO A 2 58.67 41.39 -36.31
N VAL A 3 57.49 41.88 -36.71
CA VAL A 3 56.26 41.89 -35.92
C VAL A 3 55.58 40.52 -36.09
N ILE A 4 55.39 39.83 -34.98
CA ILE A 4 54.86 38.46 -34.91
C ILE A 4 53.33 38.49 -35.06
N LEU A 5 52.84 37.80 -36.09
CA LEU A 5 51.44 37.44 -36.30
C LEU A 5 51.08 36.27 -35.36
N ARG A 6 50.02 36.39 -34.55
CA ARG A 6 49.40 35.24 -33.85
C ARG A 6 47.93 35.08 -34.30
N PRO A 7 47.49 33.85 -34.60
CA PRO A 7 46.21 33.59 -35.22
C PRO A 7 45.05 33.50 -34.22
N LEU A 8 43.86 33.80 -34.74
CA LEU A 8 42.53 33.67 -34.15
C LEU A 8 42.27 32.23 -33.65
N VAL A 9 41.89 32.07 -32.37
CA VAL A 9 41.41 30.79 -31.82
C VAL A 9 39.88 30.79 -31.86
N LEU A 10 39.32 29.88 -32.65
CA LEU A 10 37.89 29.61 -32.75
C LEU A 10 37.45 28.76 -31.54
N LEU A 11 36.59 29.31 -30.69
CA LEU A 11 36.02 28.60 -29.54
C LEU A 11 34.86 27.70 -30.02
N ILE A 12 35.08 26.38 -30.08
CA ILE A 12 34.03 25.40 -30.37
C ILE A 12 33.30 25.08 -29.06
N LEU A 13 32.03 25.49 -28.98
CA LEU A 13 31.12 25.17 -27.89
C LEU A 13 30.68 23.70 -28.03
N PHE A 14 31.20 22.80 -27.19
CA PHE A 14 30.67 21.44 -27.09
C PHE A 14 29.38 21.48 -26.25
N CYS A 15 28.22 21.36 -26.92
CA CYS A 15 26.99 20.97 -26.26
C CYS A 15 27.15 19.52 -25.79
N VAL A 16 27.34 19.32 -24.49
CA VAL A 16 27.30 18.00 -23.87
C VAL A 16 25.82 17.64 -23.69
N THR A 17 25.22 17.02 -24.69
CA THR A 17 24.00 16.24 -24.50
C THR A 17 24.37 15.01 -23.69
N GLY A 18 24.04 15.02 -22.39
CA GLY A 18 24.24 13.87 -21.51
C GLY A 18 23.34 12.72 -21.94
N CYS A 19 23.90 11.74 -22.63
CA CYS A 19 23.30 10.42 -22.73
C CYS A 19 23.37 9.74 -21.36
N ARG A 20 22.21 9.37 -20.79
CA ARG A 20 22.12 8.43 -19.67
C ARG A 20 22.76 7.09 -20.08
N PRO A 21 23.57 6.44 -19.23
CA PRO A 21 24.11 5.13 -19.54
C PRO A 21 22.99 4.08 -19.53
N GLN A 22 23.02 3.21 -20.54
CA GLN A 22 22.12 2.08 -20.81
C GLN A 22 22.11 0.97 -19.74
N GLY A 23 22.62 1.24 -18.53
CA GLY A 23 22.80 0.28 -17.44
C GLY A 23 21.74 0.33 -16.34
N GLU A 24 20.86 1.34 -16.31
CA GLU A 24 19.78 1.44 -15.30
C GLU A 24 18.57 0.55 -15.61
N GLU A 25 18.27 0.26 -16.87
CA GLU A 25 17.09 -0.56 -17.25
C GLU A 25 17.20 -2.04 -16.82
N VAL A 26 18.42 -2.57 -16.68
CA VAL A 26 18.64 -3.99 -16.34
C VAL A 26 18.53 -4.23 -14.82
N ALA A 27 18.90 -3.26 -13.99
CA ALA A 27 18.77 -3.36 -12.53
C ALA A 27 17.30 -3.29 -12.07
N ASP A 28 16.49 -2.48 -12.75
CA ASP A 28 15.08 -2.26 -12.42
C ASP A 28 14.17 -3.46 -12.76
N MET A 29 14.62 -4.34 -13.67
CA MET A 29 13.96 -5.62 -13.98
C MET A 29 14.24 -6.72 -12.93
N GLU A 30 15.21 -6.53 -12.02
CA GLU A 30 15.44 -7.47 -10.92
C GLU A 30 14.41 -7.29 -9.78
N GLU A 31 13.81 -6.12 -9.64
CA GLU A 31 12.86 -5.81 -8.56
C GLU A 31 11.38 -5.95 -8.96
N MET A 32 11.04 -5.73 -10.23
CA MET A 32 9.68 -5.86 -10.75
C MET A 32 9.50 -7.14 -11.58
N VAL A 33 8.25 -7.60 -11.71
CA VAL A 33 7.86 -8.70 -12.60
C VAL A 33 6.84 -8.23 -13.60
N LEU A 34 6.93 -8.73 -14.84
CA LEU A 34 5.89 -8.55 -15.84
C LEU A 34 4.66 -9.36 -15.43
N ILE A 35 3.56 -8.67 -15.17
CA ILE A 35 2.25 -9.26 -14.98
C ILE A 35 1.56 -9.30 -16.34
N PRO A 36 1.28 -10.49 -16.89
CA PRO A 36 0.56 -10.59 -18.15
C PRO A 36 -0.87 -10.08 -17.95
N GLY A 37 -1.30 -9.21 -18.85
CA GLY A 37 -2.66 -8.72 -18.92
C GLY A 37 -3.65 -9.84 -19.24
N GLY A 38 -4.92 -9.59 -18.92
CA GLY A 38 -5.95 -10.59 -19.08
C GLY A 38 -7.31 -10.08 -18.64
N THR A 39 -8.31 -10.94 -18.83
CA THR A 39 -9.68 -10.70 -18.37
C THR A 39 -9.99 -11.60 -17.19
N PHE A 40 -10.57 -11.04 -16.13
CA PHE A 40 -10.93 -11.78 -14.93
C PHE A 40 -12.25 -11.31 -14.33
N THR A 41 -12.77 -12.14 -13.44
CA THR A 41 -13.95 -11.80 -12.66
C THR A 41 -13.52 -11.18 -11.33
N MET A 42 -13.60 -9.85 -11.25
CA MET A 42 -13.26 -9.09 -10.04
C MET A 42 -14.40 -9.13 -9.01
N GLY A 43 -14.05 -9.21 -7.73
CA GLY A 43 -14.98 -9.10 -6.60
C GLY A 43 -15.18 -10.39 -5.81
N GLY A 44 -16.17 -10.37 -4.91
CA GLY A 44 -16.35 -11.37 -3.85
C GLY A 44 -16.43 -12.82 -4.33
N LYS A 45 -15.52 -13.66 -3.80
CA LYS A 45 -15.34 -15.07 -4.22
C LYS A 45 -15.89 -16.10 -3.23
N SER A 46 -16.47 -15.65 -2.12
CA SER A 46 -16.99 -16.53 -1.07
C SER A 46 -18.13 -15.86 -0.31
N PRO A 47 -18.91 -16.61 0.50
CA PRO A 47 -19.95 -16.03 1.36
C PRO A 47 -19.44 -15.02 2.41
N GLN A 48 -18.12 -14.92 2.61
CA GLN A 48 -17.49 -13.89 3.47
C GLN A 48 -17.36 -12.52 2.77
N ALA A 49 -17.80 -12.40 1.51
CA ALA A 49 -17.71 -11.16 0.76
C ALA A 49 -18.60 -10.08 1.36
N ASP A 50 -18.04 -8.89 1.58
CA ASP A 50 -18.81 -7.74 2.02
C ASP A 50 -19.67 -7.16 0.88
N PRO A 51 -20.72 -6.38 1.19
CA PRO A 51 -21.61 -5.82 0.19
C PRO A 51 -20.96 -4.90 -0.85
N ASP A 52 -19.76 -4.38 -0.58
CA ASP A 52 -18.96 -3.52 -1.47
C ASP A 52 -17.93 -4.31 -2.32
N GLU A 53 -17.77 -5.61 -2.06
CA GLU A 53 -17.06 -6.57 -2.92
C GLU A 53 -17.97 -7.12 -4.04
N LEU A 54 -19.26 -6.73 -4.04
CA LEU A 54 -20.31 -7.23 -4.92
C LEU A 54 -21.01 -6.09 -5.70
N PRO A 55 -21.58 -6.37 -6.90
CA PRO A 55 -21.55 -7.65 -7.61
C PRO A 55 -20.17 -7.94 -8.22
N ARG A 56 -19.96 -9.21 -8.56
CA ARG A 56 -18.83 -9.63 -9.37
C ARG A 56 -18.93 -9.01 -10.77
N ARG A 57 -17.80 -8.63 -11.37
CA ARG A 57 -17.76 -7.91 -12.66
C ARG A 57 -16.58 -8.36 -13.52
N GLN A 58 -16.78 -8.36 -14.84
CA GLN A 58 -15.70 -8.65 -15.79
C GLN A 58 -14.79 -7.43 -15.93
N VAL A 59 -13.49 -7.64 -15.71
CA VAL A 59 -12.46 -6.61 -15.82
C VAL A 59 -11.35 -7.14 -16.71
N GLN A 60 -10.88 -6.31 -17.63
CA GLN A 60 -9.67 -6.55 -18.40
C GLN A 60 -8.58 -5.60 -17.92
N VAL A 61 -7.38 -6.11 -17.67
CA VAL A 61 -6.18 -5.32 -17.41
C VAL A 61 -5.15 -5.58 -18.51
N ALA A 62 -4.41 -4.54 -18.89
CA ALA A 62 -3.27 -4.64 -19.79
C ALA A 62 -2.06 -5.28 -19.08
N ASP A 63 -1.01 -5.56 -19.84
CA ASP A 63 0.29 -5.93 -19.28
C ASP A 63 0.84 -4.75 -18.44
N PHE A 64 1.48 -5.04 -17.31
CA PHE A 64 2.19 -4.06 -16.48
C PHE A 64 3.31 -4.72 -15.69
N LEU A 65 4.26 -3.92 -15.23
CA LEU A 65 5.29 -4.35 -14.27
C LEU A 65 4.77 -4.10 -12.85
N MET A 66 5.00 -5.02 -11.93
CA MET A 66 4.71 -4.84 -10.50
C MET A 66 5.92 -5.20 -9.64
N ASP A 67 6.18 -4.43 -8.59
CA ASP A 67 7.20 -4.78 -7.59
C ASP A 67 6.92 -6.18 -7.01
N LYS A 68 7.97 -7.00 -6.90
CA LYS A 68 7.87 -8.35 -6.31
C LYS A 68 7.37 -8.34 -4.88
N THR A 69 7.64 -7.27 -4.15
CA THR A 69 7.38 -7.11 -2.71
C THR A 69 6.71 -5.78 -2.42
N GLU A 70 6.27 -5.58 -1.19
CA GLU A 70 6.09 -4.22 -0.67
C GLU A 70 7.42 -3.44 -0.69
N VAL A 71 7.33 -2.11 -0.71
CA VAL A 71 8.50 -1.23 -0.56
C VAL A 71 9.08 -1.43 0.83
N THR A 72 10.39 -1.67 0.89
CA THR A 72 11.11 -1.93 2.15
C THR A 72 11.52 -0.64 2.85
N ASN A 73 11.85 -0.74 4.14
CA ASN A 73 12.45 0.36 4.90
C ASN A 73 13.77 0.85 4.29
N ALA A 74 14.58 -0.04 3.71
CA ALA A 74 15.81 0.32 3.00
C ALA A 74 15.54 1.19 1.77
N GLN A 75 14.65 0.73 0.89
CA GLN A 75 14.25 1.48 -0.29
C GLN A 75 13.64 2.84 0.07
N PHE A 76 12.77 2.88 1.08
CA PHE A 76 12.18 4.15 1.52
C PHE A 76 13.20 5.09 2.16
N LEU A 77 14.22 4.57 2.85
CA LEU A 77 15.33 5.37 3.37
C LEU A 77 16.10 6.05 2.23
N GLU A 78 16.40 5.34 1.15
CA GLU A 78 17.07 5.92 -0.03
C GLU A 78 16.27 7.09 -0.62
N PHE A 79 14.95 6.93 -0.75
CA PHE A 79 14.06 8.01 -1.17
C PHE A 79 14.15 9.22 -0.23
N VAL A 80 14.07 9.01 1.08
CA VAL A 80 14.12 10.10 2.07
C VAL A 80 15.48 10.79 2.07
N GLU A 81 16.58 10.05 1.96
CA GLU A 81 17.94 10.61 1.89
C GLU A 81 18.16 11.41 0.60
N ALA A 82 17.64 10.94 -0.54
CA ALA A 82 17.78 11.61 -1.82
C ALA A 82 16.96 12.91 -1.92
N THR A 83 15.82 12.98 -1.24
CA THR A 83 14.84 14.06 -1.44
C THR A 83 14.64 14.97 -0.24
N GLY A 84 15.08 14.54 0.95
CA GLY A 84 14.74 15.20 2.22
C GLY A 84 13.25 15.12 2.56
N TYR A 85 12.53 14.12 2.03
CA TYR A 85 11.08 13.98 2.23
C TYR A 85 10.73 13.78 3.71
N ILE A 86 9.70 14.50 4.16
CA ILE A 86 9.12 14.39 5.50
C ILE A 86 7.73 13.77 5.33
N THR A 87 7.48 12.59 5.91
CA THR A 87 6.19 11.90 5.75
C THR A 87 5.03 12.63 6.41
N VAL A 88 3.78 12.27 6.06
CA VAL A 88 2.59 12.82 6.73
C VAL A 88 2.62 12.54 8.24
N ALA A 89 3.08 11.36 8.66
CA ALA A 89 3.22 11.01 10.08
C ALA A 89 4.25 11.88 10.84
N GLU A 90 5.17 12.52 10.14
CA GLU A 90 6.19 13.42 10.71
C GLU A 90 5.74 14.89 10.76
N ARG A 91 4.51 15.20 10.34
CA ARG A 91 3.94 16.56 10.32
C ARG A 91 2.84 16.69 11.37
N ASP A 92 2.76 17.85 12.02
CA ASP A 92 1.64 18.16 12.93
C ASP A 92 0.31 18.15 12.16
N VAL A 93 -0.76 17.73 12.84
CA VAL A 93 -2.08 17.59 12.22
C VAL A 93 -2.70 18.97 12.02
N ASP A 94 -2.97 19.32 10.76
CA ASP A 94 -3.66 20.56 10.43
C ASP A 94 -5.16 20.43 10.70
N TRP A 95 -5.65 21.18 11.69
CA TRP A 95 -7.08 21.23 12.01
C TRP A 95 -7.94 21.73 10.85
N ASP A 96 -7.46 22.69 10.06
CA ASP A 96 -8.24 23.23 8.95
C ASP A 96 -8.46 22.20 7.84
N GLU A 97 -7.54 21.25 7.68
CA GLU A 97 -7.72 20.10 6.80
C GLU A 97 -8.56 18.99 7.46
N LEU A 98 -8.27 18.64 8.71
CA LEU A 98 -9.01 17.61 9.44
C LEU A 98 -10.51 17.94 9.56
N ARG A 99 -10.85 19.20 9.85
CA ARG A 99 -12.25 19.61 10.04
C ARG A 99 -13.12 19.47 8.78
N LYS A 100 -12.50 19.38 7.60
CA LYS A 100 -13.22 19.12 6.33
C LYS A 100 -13.70 17.68 6.22
N GLN A 101 -13.11 16.77 7.01
CA GLN A 101 -13.34 15.32 6.95
C GLN A 101 -14.29 14.82 8.05
N VAL A 102 -14.75 15.69 8.94
CA VAL A 102 -15.65 15.37 10.05
C VAL A 102 -16.95 16.17 9.94
N PRO A 103 -18.03 15.75 10.63
CA PRO A 103 -19.30 16.46 10.58
C PRO A 103 -19.18 17.96 10.95
N PRO A 104 -19.93 18.86 10.27
CA PRO A 104 -19.99 20.27 10.64
C PRO A 104 -20.33 20.46 12.12
N GLY A 105 -19.59 21.33 12.80
CA GLY A 105 -19.77 21.59 14.24
C GLY A 105 -18.96 20.66 15.16
N THR A 106 -18.18 19.72 14.61
CA THR A 106 -17.22 18.94 15.41
C THR A 106 -16.23 19.86 16.13
N PRO A 107 -16.13 19.80 17.48
CA PRO A 107 -15.19 20.63 18.23
C PRO A 107 -13.75 20.32 17.87
N LYS A 108 -12.90 21.36 17.83
CA LYS A 108 -11.46 21.20 17.67
C LYS A 108 -10.89 20.40 18.85
N PRO A 109 -10.12 19.32 18.62
CA PRO A 109 -9.36 18.66 19.67
C PRO A 109 -8.31 19.60 20.30
N PRO A 110 -7.84 19.32 21.53
CA PRO A 110 -6.72 20.06 22.10
C PRO A 110 -5.48 20.01 21.20
N ASP A 111 -4.75 21.12 21.07
CA ASP A 111 -3.52 21.17 20.26
C ASP A 111 -2.46 20.15 20.71
N SER A 112 -2.52 19.71 21.97
CA SER A 112 -1.65 18.68 22.51
C SER A 112 -1.78 17.32 21.82
N VAL A 113 -2.91 17.04 21.14
CA VAL A 113 -3.11 15.80 20.38
C VAL A 113 -3.01 15.98 18.87
N LEU A 114 -3.01 17.22 18.37
CA LEU A 114 -2.82 17.56 16.95
C LEU A 114 -1.32 17.65 16.59
N ARG A 115 -0.55 16.64 17.00
CA ARG A 115 0.90 16.59 16.86
C ARG A 115 1.32 15.45 15.94
N ALA A 116 2.48 15.58 15.30
CA ALA A 116 3.07 14.55 14.45
C ALA A 116 3.03 13.18 15.14
N GLY A 117 2.51 12.19 14.44
CA GLY A 117 2.25 10.87 14.98
C GLY A 117 1.46 10.01 14.01
N SER A 118 1.15 8.82 14.47
CA SER A 118 0.43 7.81 13.69
C SER A 118 -0.33 6.87 14.61
N LEU A 119 -1.25 6.09 14.04
CA LEU A 119 -1.95 5.05 14.79
C LEU A 119 -1.07 3.82 14.95
N VAL A 120 -0.87 3.42 16.22
CA VAL A 120 -0.10 2.24 16.62
C VAL A 120 -1.04 1.23 17.26
N PHE A 121 -0.87 -0.04 16.88
CA PHE A 121 -1.60 -1.14 17.49
C PHE A 121 -1.05 -1.44 18.89
N VAL A 122 -1.95 -1.43 19.87
CA VAL A 122 -1.69 -1.79 21.26
C VAL A 122 -2.60 -2.95 21.62
N PRO A 123 -2.07 -4.16 21.87
CA PRO A 123 -2.90 -5.30 22.23
C PRO A 123 -3.62 -5.05 23.55
N THR A 124 -4.87 -5.51 23.65
CA THR A 124 -5.63 -5.42 24.88
C THR A 124 -5.20 -6.50 25.87
N THR A 125 -5.52 -6.33 27.15
CA THR A 125 -5.22 -7.34 28.19
C THR A 125 -6.21 -8.52 28.21
N GLY A 126 -7.26 -8.44 27.41
CA GLY A 126 -8.32 -9.45 27.32
C GLY A 126 -9.37 -9.11 26.26
N PRO A 127 -10.49 -9.86 26.22
CA PRO A 127 -11.57 -9.62 25.25
C PRO A 127 -12.18 -8.21 25.38
N VAL A 128 -12.47 -7.59 24.24
CA VAL A 128 -13.12 -6.27 24.12
C VAL A 128 -14.18 -6.29 23.03
N ASP A 129 -15.02 -5.25 22.94
CA ASP A 129 -15.98 -5.11 21.84
C ASP A 129 -15.23 -4.81 20.53
N LEU A 130 -15.26 -5.75 19.58
CA LEU A 130 -14.57 -5.62 18.30
C LEU A 130 -15.13 -4.52 17.37
N ARG A 131 -16.22 -3.86 17.75
CA ARG A 131 -16.76 -2.69 17.03
C ARG A 131 -16.12 -1.38 17.48
N ASP A 132 -15.47 -1.36 18.63
CA ASP A 132 -14.76 -0.19 19.16
C ASP A 132 -13.26 -0.34 18.96
N TYR A 133 -12.79 0.06 17.78
CA TYR A 133 -11.38 -0.03 17.43
C TYR A 133 -10.48 0.91 18.25
N SER A 134 -11.03 1.88 18.97
CA SER A 134 -10.25 2.75 19.87
C SER A 134 -9.64 1.99 21.05
N GLN A 135 -10.10 0.76 21.33
CA GLN A 135 -9.58 -0.09 22.39
C GLN A 135 -8.18 -0.67 22.08
N TRP A 136 -7.78 -0.76 20.79
CA TRP A 136 -6.47 -1.29 20.39
C TRP A 136 -5.71 -0.42 19.38
N TRP A 137 -6.29 0.68 18.90
CA TRP A 137 -5.57 1.69 18.13
C TRP A 137 -5.35 2.94 18.97
N ALA A 138 -4.08 3.26 19.21
CA ALA A 138 -3.68 4.46 19.94
C ALA A 138 -3.04 5.48 18.99
N TRP A 139 -3.46 6.74 19.10
CA TRP A 139 -2.69 7.84 18.50
C TRP A 139 -1.40 8.01 19.29
N THR A 140 -0.26 7.78 18.64
CA THR A 140 1.06 7.85 19.28
C THR A 140 1.86 8.98 18.66
N ILE A 141 2.08 10.04 19.45
CA ILE A 141 2.90 11.18 19.06
C ILE A 141 4.34 10.70 18.82
N GLY A 142 4.91 11.07 17.68
CA GLY A 142 6.25 10.66 17.25
C GLY A 142 6.34 9.26 16.64
N ALA A 143 5.22 8.51 16.55
CA ALA A 143 5.20 7.29 15.74
C ALA A 143 5.21 7.64 14.25
N ASN A 144 6.15 7.06 13.52
CA ASN A 144 6.34 7.25 12.08
C ASN A 144 7.13 6.07 11.50
N TRP A 145 7.50 6.14 10.23
CA TRP A 145 8.18 5.05 9.55
C TRP A 145 9.56 4.70 10.16
N ARG A 146 10.26 5.65 10.79
CA ARG A 146 11.54 5.41 11.51
C ARG A 146 11.34 4.89 12.93
N HIS A 147 10.18 5.18 13.52
CA HIS A 147 9.83 4.82 14.90
C HIS A 147 8.43 4.15 14.93
N PRO A 148 8.29 2.91 14.42
CA PRO A 148 6.97 2.32 14.13
C PRO A 148 6.10 2.03 15.37
N GLU A 149 6.72 1.86 16.53
CA GLU A 149 6.01 1.69 17.80
C GLU A 149 5.95 2.98 18.64
N GLY A 150 6.40 4.11 18.08
CA GLY A 150 6.51 5.39 18.77
C GLY A 150 7.91 5.70 19.29
N PRO A 151 8.07 6.80 20.05
CA PRO A 151 9.36 7.28 20.53
C PRO A 151 10.15 6.18 21.25
N GLY A 152 11.37 5.92 20.80
CA GLY A 152 12.27 4.92 21.37
C GLY A 152 12.23 3.55 20.68
N SER A 153 11.30 3.32 19.75
CA SER A 153 11.44 2.24 18.76
C SER A 153 12.36 2.69 17.62
N ASP A 154 12.86 1.77 16.81
CA ASP A 154 13.66 2.07 15.62
C ASP A 154 13.47 0.98 14.55
N LEU A 155 14.33 1.00 13.53
CA LEU A 155 14.37 0.05 12.44
C LEU A 155 15.47 -1.02 12.62
N GLU A 156 15.98 -1.22 13.82
CA GLU A 156 17.01 -2.23 14.09
C GLU A 156 16.50 -3.61 13.65
N ASN A 157 17.24 -4.26 12.75
CA ASN A 157 16.88 -5.55 12.13
C ASN A 157 15.56 -5.54 11.33
N ARG A 158 15.13 -4.38 10.81
CA ARG A 158 13.89 -4.24 10.01
C ARG A 158 14.08 -3.53 8.67
N MET A 159 15.29 -3.42 8.17
CA MET A 159 15.55 -2.72 6.90
C MET A 159 14.95 -3.44 5.68
N ASP A 160 14.76 -4.75 5.76
CA ASP A 160 14.09 -5.63 4.80
C ASP A 160 12.60 -5.87 5.10
N HIS A 161 12.05 -5.25 6.15
CA HIS A 161 10.61 -5.24 6.39
C HIS A 161 9.90 -4.20 5.51
N PRO A 162 8.60 -4.35 5.24
CA PRO A 162 7.83 -3.31 4.56
C PRO A 162 7.84 -2.02 5.37
N VAL A 163 7.97 -0.89 4.67
CA VAL A 163 7.80 0.42 5.29
C VAL A 163 6.33 0.62 5.70
N VAL A 164 6.12 1.11 6.92
CA VAL A 164 4.78 1.37 7.50
C VAL A 164 4.66 2.82 7.97
N HIS A 165 3.48 3.21 8.48
CA HIS A 165 3.13 4.60 8.77
C HIS A 165 3.19 5.51 7.53
N ILE A 166 2.91 4.92 6.37
CA ILE A 166 2.89 5.61 5.08
C ILE A 166 1.45 5.99 4.75
N ALA A 167 1.20 7.30 4.59
CA ALA A 167 -0.05 7.81 4.04
C ALA A 167 -0.04 7.72 2.51
N LEU A 168 -1.20 7.91 1.86
CA LEU A 168 -1.29 7.82 0.40
C LEU A 168 -0.37 8.83 -0.30
N GLN A 169 -0.23 10.03 0.26
CA GLN A 169 0.67 11.05 -0.29
C GLN A 169 2.14 10.62 -0.24
N ASP A 170 2.55 9.95 0.83
CA ASP A 170 3.92 9.44 1.01
C ASP A 170 4.22 8.36 -0.03
N ALA A 171 3.30 7.40 -0.18
CA ALA A 171 3.40 6.32 -1.17
C ALA A 171 3.48 6.85 -2.62
N ARG A 172 2.66 7.87 -2.96
CA ARG A 172 2.70 8.52 -4.28
C ARG A 172 4.01 9.27 -4.53
N ALA A 173 4.50 9.99 -3.53
CA ALA A 173 5.76 10.73 -3.66
C ALA A 173 6.95 9.80 -3.89
N TYR A 174 7.00 8.68 -3.16
CA TYR A 174 7.98 7.63 -3.41
C TYR A 174 7.84 7.05 -4.82
N ALA A 175 6.62 6.67 -5.21
CA ALA A 175 6.39 6.04 -6.52
C ALA A 175 6.81 6.96 -7.67
N GLU A 176 6.49 8.26 -7.58
CA GLU A 176 6.90 9.27 -8.56
C GLU A 176 8.43 9.42 -8.61
N TRP A 177 9.10 9.51 -7.45
CA TRP A 177 10.56 9.58 -7.38
C TRP A 177 11.23 8.35 -8.01
N ALA A 178 10.67 7.16 -7.77
CA ALA A 178 11.14 5.90 -8.34
C ALA A 178 10.80 5.72 -9.83
N GLY A 179 10.08 6.67 -10.47
CA GLY A 179 9.64 6.53 -11.86
C GLY A 179 8.55 5.46 -12.06
N LYS A 180 7.76 5.20 -11.02
CA LYS A 180 6.68 4.21 -10.93
C LYS A 180 5.34 4.91 -10.64
N ARG A 181 4.30 4.14 -10.35
CA ARG A 181 2.99 4.60 -9.83
C ARG A 181 2.43 3.57 -8.83
N LEU A 182 1.35 3.93 -8.15
CA LEU A 182 0.58 2.94 -7.38
C LEU A 182 -0.29 2.07 -8.30
N PRO A 183 -0.56 0.81 -7.94
CA PRO A 183 -1.49 -0.03 -8.71
C PRO A 183 -2.90 0.53 -8.65
N THR A 184 -3.66 0.31 -9.72
CA THR A 184 -5.12 0.33 -9.62
C THR A 184 -5.61 -0.83 -8.74
N GLU A 185 -6.80 -0.68 -8.18
CA GLU A 185 -7.47 -1.76 -7.42
C GLU A 185 -7.62 -3.04 -8.28
N ALA A 186 -7.85 -2.86 -9.59
CA ALA A 186 -7.98 -3.96 -10.54
C ALA A 186 -6.66 -4.66 -10.85
N GLU A 187 -5.58 -3.90 -11.09
CA GLU A 187 -4.24 -4.44 -11.27
C GLU A 187 -3.81 -5.22 -10.03
N TRP A 188 -4.05 -4.68 -8.84
CA TRP A 188 -3.69 -5.34 -7.59
C TRP A 188 -4.44 -6.67 -7.43
N GLU A 189 -5.77 -6.71 -7.64
CA GLU A 189 -6.54 -7.95 -7.50
C GLU A 189 -6.14 -9.01 -8.54
N TRP A 190 -5.89 -8.59 -9.79
CA TRP A 190 -5.41 -9.47 -10.84
C TRP A 190 -4.03 -10.06 -10.52
N ALA A 191 -3.10 -9.20 -10.09
CA ALA A 191 -1.77 -9.59 -9.67
C ALA A 191 -1.81 -10.57 -8.49
N ALA A 192 -2.66 -10.30 -7.49
CA ALA A 192 -2.84 -11.16 -6.32
C ALA A 192 -3.39 -12.55 -6.67
N MET A 193 -4.17 -12.69 -7.75
CA MET A 193 -4.64 -14.00 -8.23
C MET A 193 -3.52 -14.91 -8.73
N GLY A 194 -2.37 -14.36 -9.13
CA GLY A 194 -1.18 -15.15 -9.46
C GLY A 194 -1.41 -16.20 -10.56
N GLY A 195 -2.28 -15.92 -11.54
CA GLY A 195 -2.59 -16.84 -12.65
C GLY A 195 -3.56 -17.98 -12.31
N LEU A 196 -4.12 -18.01 -11.09
CA LEU A 196 -5.13 -19.00 -10.71
C LEU A 196 -6.53 -18.58 -11.20
N ASP A 197 -7.38 -19.58 -11.46
CA ASP A 197 -8.78 -19.36 -11.82
C ASP A 197 -9.62 -19.11 -10.55
N ASP A 198 -10.08 -17.87 -10.40
CA ASP A 198 -10.97 -17.39 -9.33
C ASP A 198 -10.59 -17.80 -7.88
N PRO A 199 -9.33 -17.63 -7.43
CA PRO A 199 -8.90 -18.13 -6.13
C PRO A 199 -9.36 -17.23 -4.97
N LYS A 200 -9.72 -17.82 -3.83
CA LYS A 200 -10.07 -17.08 -2.60
C LYS A 200 -8.88 -16.31 -2.02
N TYR A 201 -7.69 -16.92 -2.04
CA TYR A 201 -6.42 -16.38 -1.53
C TYR A 201 -5.34 -16.42 -2.61
N PRO A 202 -4.23 -15.66 -2.49
CA PRO A 202 -3.14 -15.72 -3.47
C PRO A 202 -2.54 -17.12 -3.66
N TRP A 203 -2.64 -17.99 -2.64
CA TRP A 203 -2.21 -19.39 -2.67
C TRP A 203 -3.30 -20.39 -3.07
N GLY A 204 -4.47 -19.92 -3.53
CA GLY A 204 -5.60 -20.76 -3.90
C GLY A 204 -6.71 -20.82 -2.84
N ASN A 205 -7.33 -21.99 -2.69
CA ASN A 205 -8.56 -22.17 -1.88
C ASN A 205 -8.34 -22.98 -0.59
N GLU A 206 -7.09 -23.27 -0.24
CA GLU A 206 -6.77 -23.89 1.04
C GLU A 206 -7.19 -22.99 2.21
N SER A 207 -7.75 -23.61 3.25
CA SER A 207 -8.24 -22.90 4.44
C SER A 207 -7.12 -22.12 5.12
N ILE A 208 -7.46 -20.93 5.64
CA ILE A 208 -6.54 -20.09 6.41
C ILE A 208 -6.03 -20.78 7.69
N ALA A 209 -6.78 -21.76 8.22
CA ALA A 209 -6.32 -22.60 9.34
C ALA A 209 -5.01 -23.35 9.06
N ASN A 210 -4.67 -23.59 7.79
CA ASN A 210 -3.43 -24.25 7.36
C ASN A 210 -2.46 -23.28 6.66
N ALA A 211 -2.67 -21.97 6.78
CA ALA A 211 -1.96 -20.97 5.98
C ALA A 211 -0.85 -20.23 6.74
N THR A 212 -0.48 -20.65 7.95
CA THR A 212 0.60 -20.01 8.73
C THR A 212 1.97 -20.07 8.05
N GLY A 213 2.17 -21.02 7.12
CA GLY A 213 3.35 -21.08 6.25
C GLY A 213 3.20 -20.35 4.91
N LYS A 214 2.15 -19.53 4.73
CA LYS A 214 1.82 -18.90 3.44
C LYS A 214 1.66 -17.38 3.49
N ALA A 215 1.43 -16.82 4.68
CA ALA A 215 1.23 -15.39 4.88
C ALA A 215 1.38 -15.03 6.35
N ASN A 216 1.69 -13.77 6.62
CA ASN A 216 1.74 -13.18 7.95
C ASN A 216 0.37 -12.58 8.34
N PHE A 217 -0.28 -13.12 9.36
CA PHE A 217 -1.58 -12.67 9.86
C PHE A 217 -1.74 -13.01 11.36
N TRP A 218 -2.85 -12.65 11.97
CA TRP A 218 -3.07 -12.91 13.40
C TRP A 218 -3.62 -14.32 13.64
N GLN A 219 -2.96 -15.12 14.48
CA GLN A 219 -3.48 -16.41 14.95
C GLN A 219 -3.86 -16.34 16.43
N GLY A 220 -5.06 -16.80 16.77
CA GLY A 220 -5.60 -16.74 18.13
C GLY A 220 -6.69 -15.69 18.27
N ASN A 221 -6.92 -15.24 19.51
CA ASN A 221 -8.02 -14.34 19.83
C ASN A 221 -7.58 -12.87 19.69
N PHE A 222 -7.96 -12.25 18.59
CA PHE A 222 -7.76 -10.81 18.39
C PHE A 222 -8.59 -10.00 19.41
N PRO A 223 -8.10 -8.88 19.98
CA PRO A 223 -6.78 -8.25 19.83
C PRO A 223 -5.79 -8.54 20.99
N TYR A 224 -6.00 -9.58 21.80
CA TYR A 224 -5.25 -9.79 23.06
C TYR A 224 -4.36 -11.03 23.09
N GLN A 225 -4.53 -11.96 22.15
CA GLN A 225 -3.76 -13.20 22.10
C GLN A 225 -3.35 -13.56 20.66
N ASN A 226 -2.09 -13.26 20.32
CA ASN A 226 -1.45 -13.73 19.10
C ASN A 226 -0.52 -14.91 19.43
N SER A 227 -0.75 -16.09 18.84
CA SER A 227 0.11 -17.25 19.03
C SER A 227 1.40 -17.19 18.20
N VAL A 228 1.48 -16.29 17.22
CA VAL A 228 2.66 -16.08 16.38
C VAL A 228 3.07 -17.38 15.67
N ALA A 229 2.07 -18.13 15.20
CA ALA A 229 2.28 -19.45 14.61
C ALA A 229 2.89 -19.37 13.20
N ASP A 230 2.82 -18.19 12.57
CA ASP A 230 3.48 -17.85 11.32
C ASP A 230 4.92 -17.31 11.50
N GLY A 231 5.34 -17.09 12.75
CA GLY A 231 6.67 -16.63 13.10
C GLY A 231 6.81 -15.13 13.34
N TYR A 232 5.79 -14.31 13.07
CA TYR A 232 5.91 -12.85 13.14
C TYR A 232 4.78 -12.18 13.94
N PRO A 233 5.07 -11.51 15.07
CA PRO A 233 4.04 -10.84 15.87
C PRO A 233 3.59 -9.49 15.27
N ARG A 234 4.36 -8.95 14.32
CA ARG A 234 4.16 -7.68 13.60
C ARG A 234 4.49 -7.91 12.13
N THR A 235 5.09 -6.94 11.43
CA THR A 235 5.59 -7.15 10.06
C THR A 235 6.63 -8.27 10.03
N ALA A 236 6.68 -8.97 8.90
CA ALA A 236 7.73 -9.90 8.53
C ALA A 236 8.66 -9.21 7.50
N PRO A 237 9.93 -9.64 7.35
CA PRO A 237 10.71 -9.30 6.18
C PRO A 237 9.92 -9.61 4.91
N VAL A 238 10.04 -8.76 3.89
CA VAL A 238 9.44 -9.08 2.59
C VAL A 238 10.01 -10.40 2.07
N GLN A 239 9.21 -11.15 1.31
CA GLN A 239 9.57 -12.48 0.79
C GLN A 239 9.74 -13.57 1.87
N SER A 240 9.16 -13.39 3.06
CA SER A 240 9.18 -14.41 4.12
C SER A 240 8.41 -15.69 3.77
N TYR A 241 7.42 -15.57 2.87
CA TYR A 241 6.54 -16.67 2.46
C TYR A 241 6.66 -16.97 0.97
N PRO A 242 6.14 -18.11 0.48
CA PRO A 242 6.21 -18.44 -0.95
C PRO A 242 5.53 -17.38 -1.84
N PRO A 243 6.09 -17.06 -3.01
CA PRO A 243 5.43 -16.17 -3.95
C PRO A 243 4.20 -16.83 -4.59
N ASN A 244 3.29 -16.03 -5.13
CA ASN A 244 2.21 -16.52 -5.97
C ASN A 244 2.72 -16.91 -7.38
N GLY A 245 1.82 -17.37 -8.27
CA GLY A 245 2.20 -17.85 -9.61
C GLY A 245 2.77 -16.79 -10.55
N TYR A 246 2.73 -15.49 -10.20
CA TYR A 246 3.40 -14.42 -10.93
C TYR A 246 4.73 -13.98 -10.31
N GLY A 247 5.18 -14.64 -9.23
CA GLY A 247 6.42 -14.29 -8.55
C GLY A 247 6.28 -13.12 -7.56
N LEU A 248 5.04 -12.78 -7.17
CA LEU A 248 4.75 -11.74 -6.19
C LEU A 248 4.67 -12.33 -4.78
N TYR A 249 5.33 -11.68 -3.83
CA TYR A 249 5.36 -12.05 -2.43
C TYR A 249 4.35 -11.24 -1.62
N ASP A 250 3.90 -11.81 -0.52
CA ASP A 250 3.14 -11.12 0.52
C ASP A 250 1.85 -10.42 0.04
N MET A 251 1.27 -10.89 -1.07
CA MET A 251 -0.02 -10.40 -1.61
C MET A 251 -1.23 -10.66 -0.67
N ALA A 252 -1.00 -11.27 0.49
CA ALA A 252 -1.97 -11.49 1.53
C ALA A 252 -1.28 -11.43 2.90
N GLY A 253 -1.81 -10.60 3.80
CA GLY A 253 -1.22 -10.39 5.12
C GLY A 253 -0.09 -9.36 5.10
N ASN A 254 0.83 -9.47 6.06
CA ASN A 254 1.94 -8.55 6.28
C ASN A 254 1.49 -7.09 6.47
N VAL A 255 1.36 -6.28 5.43
CA VAL A 255 0.81 -4.92 5.51
C VAL A 255 -0.29 -4.69 4.48
N TRP A 256 -1.24 -3.84 4.83
CA TRP A 256 -2.19 -3.31 3.86
C TRP A 256 -1.42 -2.49 2.81
N GLU A 257 -1.86 -2.55 1.56
CA GLU A 257 -1.19 -1.86 0.47
C GLU A 257 -2.09 -0.82 -0.21
N TRP A 258 -1.59 0.40 -0.34
CA TRP A 258 -2.28 1.49 -1.05
C TRP A 258 -2.47 1.20 -2.55
N CYS A 259 -3.70 1.42 -3.03
CA CYS A 259 -4.01 1.57 -4.46
C CYS A 259 -4.29 3.03 -4.79
N GLN A 260 -4.20 3.39 -6.08
CA GLN A 260 -4.50 4.75 -6.53
C GLN A 260 -6.00 5.13 -6.50
N ASP A 261 -6.88 4.12 -6.48
CA ASP A 261 -8.32 4.28 -6.64
C ASP A 261 -8.98 4.97 -5.45
N LYS A 262 -9.87 5.93 -5.75
CA LYS A 262 -10.84 6.42 -4.76
C LYS A 262 -11.78 5.29 -4.38
N TYR A 263 -12.07 5.16 -3.10
CA TYR A 263 -13.04 4.19 -2.61
C TYR A 263 -14.47 4.69 -2.80
N ARG A 264 -15.34 3.84 -3.36
CA ARG A 264 -16.80 3.95 -3.19
C ARG A 264 -17.40 2.61 -2.75
N ALA A 265 -18.30 2.69 -1.78
CA ALA A 265 -19.08 1.55 -1.29
C ALA A 265 -20.05 0.97 -2.34
N ASP A 266 -20.35 1.71 -3.41
CA ASP A 266 -21.23 1.30 -4.50
C ASP A 266 -20.52 1.16 -5.86
N ALA A 267 -19.19 1.30 -5.92
CA ALA A 267 -18.42 1.30 -7.18
C ALA A 267 -18.72 0.09 -8.09
N TYR A 268 -18.92 -1.09 -7.51
CA TYR A 268 -19.13 -2.33 -8.27
C TYR A 268 -20.57 -2.44 -8.79
N ARG A 269 -21.51 -1.72 -8.18
CA ARG A 269 -22.91 -1.59 -8.63
C ARG A 269 -23.08 -0.47 -9.67
N GLN A 270 -22.21 0.54 -9.63
CA GLN A 270 -22.23 1.62 -10.60
C GLN A 270 -21.77 1.09 -11.97
N LYS A 271 -22.61 1.25 -12.99
CA LYS A 271 -22.44 0.66 -14.33
C LYS A 271 -22.53 -0.88 -14.32
N SER A 272 -23.68 -1.40 -13.87
CA SER A 272 -24.15 -2.76 -14.20
C SER A 272 -24.45 -2.88 -15.70
N SER A 273 -23.48 -2.59 -16.57
CA SER A 273 -23.50 -3.13 -17.93
C SER A 273 -22.86 -4.51 -17.87
N THR A 274 -23.38 -5.45 -18.65
CA THR A 274 -22.75 -6.76 -18.91
C THR A 274 -21.42 -6.64 -19.66
N ALA A 275 -20.90 -5.43 -19.86
CA ALA A 275 -19.69 -5.15 -20.61
C ALA A 275 -18.45 -5.30 -19.72
N VAL A 276 -17.36 -5.79 -20.33
CA VAL A 276 -16.05 -5.87 -19.70
C VAL A 276 -15.52 -4.46 -19.44
N LEU A 277 -15.09 -4.19 -18.20
CA LEU A 277 -14.41 -2.94 -17.84
C LEU A 277 -12.94 -3.03 -18.22
N VAL A 278 -12.48 -2.20 -19.15
CA VAL A 278 -11.08 -2.21 -19.63
C VAL A 278 -10.26 -1.19 -18.84
N ASN A 279 -9.18 -1.65 -18.19
CA ASN A 279 -8.22 -0.86 -17.41
C ASN A 279 -8.89 0.15 -16.46
N PRO A 280 -9.82 -0.27 -15.58
CA PRO A 280 -10.57 0.66 -14.74
C PRO A 280 -9.63 1.42 -13.79
N GLN A 281 -9.77 2.75 -13.77
CA GLN A 281 -8.96 3.67 -12.96
C GLN A 281 -9.64 4.05 -11.63
N GLY A 282 -10.66 3.28 -11.24
CA GLY A 282 -11.53 3.62 -10.12
C GLY A 282 -12.56 4.71 -10.42
N PRO A 283 -13.41 5.04 -9.43
CA PRO A 283 -14.43 6.07 -9.56
C PRO A 283 -13.85 7.50 -9.46
N ALA A 284 -14.48 8.45 -10.17
CA ALA A 284 -14.06 9.86 -10.14
C ALA A 284 -14.27 10.57 -8.79
N ARG A 285 -15.17 10.05 -7.93
CA ARG A 285 -15.52 10.63 -6.62
C ARG A 285 -15.61 9.53 -5.58
N ALA A 286 -15.03 9.73 -4.40
CA ALA A 286 -15.20 8.80 -3.29
C ALA A 286 -16.61 8.84 -2.70
N TYR A 287 -16.99 7.77 -1.99
CA TYR A 287 -18.26 7.67 -1.26
C TYR A 287 -18.18 6.54 -0.22
N ASP A 288 -18.15 6.90 1.05
CA ASP A 288 -18.33 5.97 2.17
C ASP A 288 -19.54 6.43 3.01
N PRO A 289 -20.62 5.63 3.10
CA PRO A 289 -21.78 6.00 3.92
C PRO A 289 -21.49 6.08 5.42
N LEU A 290 -20.41 5.43 5.91
CA LEU A 290 -20.03 5.48 7.33
C LEU A 290 -19.29 6.77 7.70
N GLU A 291 -18.57 7.36 6.74
CA GLU A 291 -17.77 8.56 6.93
C GLU A 291 -17.94 9.52 5.73
N PRO A 292 -19.14 10.11 5.54
CA PRO A 292 -19.51 10.80 4.29
C PRO A 292 -18.74 12.09 4.00
N TYR A 293 -18.01 12.62 4.98
CA TYR A 293 -17.22 13.85 4.85
C TYR A 293 -15.76 13.57 4.45
N ALA A 294 -15.29 12.34 4.64
CA ALA A 294 -13.90 11.97 4.41
C ALA A 294 -13.74 11.29 3.04
N GLU A 295 -12.87 11.84 2.19
CA GLU A 295 -12.47 11.15 0.97
C GLU A 295 -11.59 9.94 1.35
N LYS A 296 -11.92 8.77 0.81
CA LYS A 296 -11.22 7.51 1.10
C LYS A 296 -10.61 6.95 -0.18
N TYR A 297 -9.48 6.26 -0.03
CA TYR A 297 -8.80 5.52 -1.08
C TYR A 297 -8.69 4.05 -0.71
N VAL A 298 -8.58 3.20 -1.72
CA VAL A 298 -8.56 1.74 -1.56
C VAL A 298 -7.22 1.28 -0.98
N ILE A 299 -7.30 0.35 -0.04
CA ILE A 299 -6.18 -0.48 0.41
C ILE A 299 -6.55 -1.97 0.25
N ARG A 300 -5.57 -2.81 -0.08
CA ARG A 300 -5.75 -4.25 -0.36
C ARG A 300 -4.76 -5.11 0.42
N GLY A 301 -4.97 -6.43 0.45
CA GLY A 301 -4.00 -7.41 1.00
C GLY A 301 -4.23 -7.87 2.43
N GLY A 302 -4.82 -7.06 3.30
CA GLY A 302 -4.82 -7.37 4.74
C GLY A 302 -3.48 -7.04 5.38
N SER A 303 -3.29 -7.42 6.65
CA SER A 303 -2.04 -7.19 7.38
C SER A 303 -1.81 -8.29 8.40
N PHE A 304 -0.68 -8.22 9.12
CA PHE A 304 -0.36 -9.07 10.27
C PHE A 304 -1.43 -9.01 11.39
N LEU A 305 -2.33 -8.02 11.39
CA LEU A 305 -3.44 -7.91 12.36
C LEU A 305 -4.74 -8.58 11.90
N CYS A 306 -4.81 -9.04 10.65
CA CYS A 306 -6.01 -9.69 10.12
C CYS A 306 -6.20 -11.08 10.74
N SER A 307 -7.43 -11.44 11.09
CA SER A 307 -7.79 -12.72 11.70
C SER A 307 -9.14 -13.20 11.18
N GLU A 308 -9.41 -14.51 11.29
CA GLU A 308 -10.74 -15.06 10.98
C GLU A 308 -11.87 -14.41 11.78
N SER A 309 -11.60 -14.05 13.04
CA SER A 309 -12.63 -13.56 13.97
C SER A 309 -12.96 -12.08 13.83
N TYR A 310 -12.10 -11.28 13.19
CA TYR A 310 -12.25 -9.83 13.13
C TYR A 310 -12.18 -9.28 11.70
N CYS A 311 -11.12 -9.60 10.97
CA CYS A 311 -10.86 -9.00 9.65
C CYS A 311 -10.19 -10.02 8.72
N SER A 312 -10.94 -10.52 7.74
CA SER A 312 -10.44 -11.45 6.70
C SER A 312 -9.71 -10.71 5.56
N GLY A 313 -8.78 -9.82 5.92
CA GLY A 313 -8.00 -8.95 5.04
C GLY A 313 -7.31 -9.65 3.87
N TYR A 314 -6.75 -10.82 4.18
CA TYR A 314 -5.91 -11.68 3.34
C TYR A 314 -6.63 -12.36 2.16
N ARG A 315 -7.93 -12.12 1.95
CA ARG A 315 -8.65 -12.61 0.75
C ARG A 315 -8.32 -11.73 -0.45
N VAL A 316 -8.12 -12.33 -1.62
CA VAL A 316 -7.81 -11.60 -2.87
C VAL A 316 -8.83 -10.49 -3.17
N ALA A 317 -10.12 -10.81 -3.00
CA ALA A 317 -11.22 -9.89 -3.28
C ALA A 317 -11.51 -8.87 -2.16
N ARG A 318 -10.86 -9.00 -1.00
CA ARG A 318 -11.09 -8.07 0.11
C ARG A 318 -10.60 -6.69 -0.30
N ARG A 319 -11.46 -5.70 -0.07
CA ARG A 319 -11.12 -4.29 -0.16
C ARG A 319 -11.35 -3.62 1.18
N MET A 320 -10.45 -2.71 1.53
CA MET A 320 -10.61 -1.78 2.63
C MET A 320 -10.34 -0.37 2.11
N ARG A 321 -10.47 0.61 3.00
CA ARG A 321 -10.27 2.00 2.65
C ARG A 321 -9.76 2.80 3.82
N SER A 322 -9.03 3.87 3.53
CA SER A 322 -8.62 4.84 4.53
C SER A 322 -8.50 6.24 3.92
N THR A 323 -8.43 7.28 4.77
CA THR A 323 -8.24 8.66 4.29
C THR A 323 -6.82 8.83 3.77
N PRO A 324 -6.58 9.69 2.77
CA PRO A 324 -5.27 9.80 2.12
C PRO A 324 -4.17 10.35 3.05
N ASP A 325 -4.54 10.95 4.18
CA ASP A 325 -3.69 11.52 5.22
C ASP A 325 -3.53 10.60 6.44
N SER A 326 -4.21 9.44 6.48
CA SER A 326 -4.06 8.49 7.57
C SER A 326 -2.85 7.57 7.35
N SER A 327 -2.10 7.34 8.42
CA SER A 327 -0.99 6.40 8.48
C SER A 327 -1.19 5.41 9.64
N PHE A 328 -0.74 4.17 9.46
CA PHE A 328 -0.90 3.09 10.44
C PHE A 328 0.34 2.19 10.48
N GLY A 329 0.63 1.57 11.62
CA GLY A 329 1.73 0.61 11.77
C GLY A 329 1.56 -0.72 11.02
N HIS A 330 0.52 -0.85 10.19
CA HIS A 330 0.18 -2.04 9.41
C HIS A 330 -0.17 -1.72 7.95
N THR A 331 0.20 -0.54 7.45
CA THR A 331 -0.12 -0.08 6.09
C THR A 331 1.13 0.47 5.42
N GLY A 332 1.47 -0.16 4.30
CA GLY A 332 2.54 0.22 3.37
C GLY A 332 2.01 0.27 1.95
N PHE A 333 2.84 -0.11 0.98
CA PHE A 333 2.48 -0.09 -0.44
C PHE A 333 3.51 -0.87 -1.28
N ARG A 334 3.13 -1.18 -2.53
CA ARG A 334 4.04 -1.58 -3.60
C ARG A 334 3.74 -0.78 -4.86
N CYS A 335 4.69 -0.69 -5.78
CA CYS A 335 4.52 0.09 -7.00
C CYS A 335 4.29 -0.80 -8.23
N VAL A 336 3.79 -0.16 -9.27
CA VAL A 336 3.68 -0.70 -10.63
C VAL A 336 4.22 0.29 -11.65
N ARG A 337 4.49 -0.18 -12.85
CA ARG A 337 4.87 0.65 -13.99
C ARG A 337 4.25 0.09 -15.27
N ASP A 338 3.86 0.96 -16.18
CA ASP A 338 3.41 0.55 -17.50
C ASP A 338 4.61 -0.03 -18.29
N PRO A 339 4.41 -1.04 -19.16
CA PRO A 339 5.48 -1.53 -20.00
C PRO A 339 6.01 -0.38 -20.87
N GLY A 340 7.34 -0.31 -21.04
CA GLY A 340 7.94 0.62 -21.98
C GLY A 340 7.40 0.42 -23.40
N PRO A 341 7.52 1.43 -24.28
CA PRO A 341 7.05 1.37 -25.66
C PRO A 341 7.70 0.25 -26.48
#